data_AF-A0A7Y2GD65-F1
#
_entry.id   AF-A0A7Y2GD65-F1
#
_cell.length_a   1.000
_cell.length_b   1.000
_cell.length_c   1.000
_cell.angle_alpha   90.00
_cell.angle_beta   90.00
_cell.angle_gamma   90.00
#
_symmetry.space_group_name_H-M   'P 1'
#
loop_
_entity.id
_entity.type
_entity.pdbx_description
1 polymer ?
#
loop_
_entity_poly.entity_id
_entity_poly.type
_entity_poly.pdbx_seq_one_letter_code
_entity_poly.pdbx_strand_id
1 'polypeptide(L)'
;MRTILVWTAFAALLLVPISLSTASPLLAFRQPIYILAGFAGILGMALLLVQPVLAGGYLPRVTVLRGRRIHRWTGAALVCAVILHVAGLWITSPPDMIDALLFRSPTPFSVWGVVAMWALFAAALLALFRAHLRPRHWRLGHGSLVMIVVLGSVIHAVLIEG
;
A
#
# COMPACT_ATOMS: atom_id res chain seq x y z
N MET A 1 27.44 -11.36 8.36
CA MET A 1 26.43 -11.02 9.40
C MET A 1 25.49 -9.89 8.96
N ARG A 2 25.96 -8.68 8.64
CA ARG A 2 25.10 -7.54 8.22
C ARG A 2 24.05 -7.87 7.15
N THR A 3 24.42 -8.56 6.08
CA THR A 3 23.47 -8.95 5.01
C THR A 3 22.31 -9.79 5.54
N ILE A 4 22.60 -10.77 6.39
CA ILE A 4 21.59 -11.66 6.98
C ILE A 4 20.66 -10.83 7.87
N LEU A 5 21.21 -9.98 8.74
CA LEU A 5 20.42 -9.12 9.63
C LEU A 5 19.43 -8.22 8.87
N VAL A 6 19.86 -7.59 7.76
CA VAL A 6 18.98 -6.74 6.95
C VAL A 6 17.85 -7.55 6.33
N TRP A 7 18.15 -8.73 5.77
CA TRP A 7 17.13 -9.60 5.18
C TRP A 7 16.17 -10.16 6.23
N THR A 8 16.67 -10.57 7.40
CA THR A 8 15.84 -11.06 8.50
C THR A 8 14.92 -9.95 9.04
N ALA A 9 15.44 -8.75 9.28
CA ALA A 9 14.64 -7.61 9.74
C ALA A 9 13.57 -7.22 8.70
N PHE A 10 13.94 -7.18 7.43
CA PHE A 10 13.01 -6.88 6.34
C PHE A 10 11.91 -7.94 6.21
N ALA A 11 12.28 -9.22 6.27
CA ALA A 11 11.32 -10.32 6.26
C ALA A 11 10.39 -10.26 7.48
N ALA A 12 10.92 -9.96 8.67
CA ALA A 12 10.12 -9.82 9.89
C ALA A 12 9.11 -8.67 9.78
N LEU A 13 9.51 -7.50 9.28
CA LEU A 13 8.62 -6.35 9.06
C LEU A 13 7.46 -6.65 8.12
N LEU A 14 7.63 -7.57 7.17
CA LEU A 14 6.58 -7.99 6.24
C LEU A 14 5.73 -9.13 6.81
N LEU A 15 6.36 -10.17 7.35
CA LEU A 15 5.70 -11.42 7.73
C LEU A 15 5.00 -11.34 9.09
N VAL A 16 5.54 -10.59 10.06
CA VAL A 16 4.95 -10.50 11.40
C VAL A 16 3.53 -9.92 11.34
N PRO A 17 3.27 -8.77 10.70
CA PRO A 17 1.91 -8.23 10.60
C PRO A 17 0.96 -9.19 9.89
N ILE A 18 1.39 -9.80 8.77
CA ILE A 18 0.57 -10.74 8.00
C ILE A 18 0.18 -11.95 8.85
N SER A 19 1.15 -12.56 9.54
CA SER A 19 0.91 -13.72 10.40
C SER A 19 -0.05 -13.40 11.55
N LEU A 20 0.14 -12.24 12.21
CA LEU A 20 -0.77 -11.78 13.26
C LEU A 20 -2.19 -11.56 12.74
N SER A 21 -2.33 -11.00 11.54
CA SER A 21 -3.65 -10.85 10.91
C SER A 21 -4.31 -12.19 10.60
N THR A 22 -3.56 -13.20 10.12
CA THR A 22 -4.12 -14.55 9.84
C THR A 22 -4.56 -15.30 11.08
N ALA A 23 -3.93 -15.03 12.24
CA ALA A 23 -4.28 -15.66 13.51
C ALA A 23 -5.37 -14.88 14.29
N SER A 24 -5.90 -13.79 13.73
CA SER A 24 -6.81 -12.92 14.45
C SER A 24 -8.18 -13.59 14.67
N PRO A 25 -8.69 -13.64 15.93
CA PRO A 25 -10.03 -14.18 16.21
C PRO A 25 -11.15 -13.36 15.56
N LEU A 26 -10.87 -12.11 15.19
CA LEU A 26 -11.81 -11.22 14.51
C LEU A 26 -12.21 -11.72 13.11
N LEU A 27 -11.48 -12.68 12.55
CA LEU A 27 -11.80 -13.30 11.26
C LEU A 27 -13.00 -14.27 11.35
N ALA A 28 -13.25 -14.88 12.50
CA ALA A 28 -14.18 -16.01 12.64
C ALA A 28 -15.64 -15.67 12.25
N PHE A 29 -16.02 -14.40 12.34
CA PHE A 29 -17.39 -13.93 12.09
C PHE A 29 -17.51 -13.09 10.81
N ARG A 30 -16.49 -13.13 9.94
CA ARG A 30 -16.44 -12.29 8.74
C ARG A 30 -16.65 -13.12 7.47
N GLN A 31 -17.30 -12.50 6.49
CA GLN A 31 -17.49 -13.13 5.18
C GLN A 31 -16.14 -13.30 4.47
N PRO A 32 -15.96 -14.36 3.66
CA PRO A 32 -14.71 -14.61 2.94
C PRO A 32 -14.25 -13.43 2.07
N ILE A 33 -15.17 -12.76 1.37
CA ILE A 33 -14.85 -11.60 0.52
C ILE A 33 -14.32 -10.44 1.37
N TYR A 34 -14.91 -10.19 2.54
CA TYR A 34 -14.45 -9.16 3.48
C TYR A 34 -13.05 -9.47 3.99
N ILE A 35 -12.78 -10.73 4.33
CA ILE A 35 -11.46 -11.19 4.77
C ILE A 35 -10.43 -10.96 3.67
N LEU A 36 -10.71 -11.40 2.44
CA LEU A 36 -9.82 -11.21 1.29
C LEU A 36 -9.58 -9.72 0.99
N ALA A 37 -10.62 -8.89 1.11
CA ALA A 37 -10.49 -7.44 0.97
C ALA A 37 -9.52 -6.87 2.03
N GLY A 38 -9.68 -7.24 3.30
CA GLY A 38 -8.78 -6.84 4.39
C GLY A 38 -7.33 -7.27 4.13
N PHE A 39 -7.13 -8.52 3.72
CA PHE A 39 -5.79 -9.03 3.37
C PHE A 39 -5.16 -8.34 2.16
N ALA A 40 -5.96 -7.92 1.17
CA ALA A 40 -5.47 -7.09 0.08
C ALA A 40 -4.95 -5.74 0.58
N GLY A 41 -5.59 -5.14 1.59
CA GLY A 41 -5.11 -3.94 2.28
C GLY A 41 -3.78 -4.18 3.02
N ILE A 42 -3.69 -5.27 3.80
CA ILE A 42 -2.45 -5.66 4.51
C ILE A 42 -1.30 -5.92 3.53
N LEU A 43 -1.56 -6.63 2.43
CA LEU A 43 -0.59 -6.85 1.37
C LEU A 43 -0.18 -5.52 0.70
N GLY A 44 -1.11 -4.60 0.53
CA GLY A 44 -0.84 -3.23 0.09
C GLY A 44 0.17 -2.52 1.00
N MET A 45 -0.01 -2.59 2.32
CA MET A 45 0.94 -2.02 3.29
C MET A 45 2.32 -2.66 3.20
N ALA A 46 2.39 -3.98 3.08
CA ALA A 46 3.64 -4.71 2.91
C ALA A 46 4.37 -4.27 1.62
N LEU A 47 3.65 -4.20 0.50
CA LEU A 47 4.19 -3.73 -0.78
C LEU A 47 4.62 -2.27 -0.73
N LEU A 48 3.90 -1.41 0.00
CA LEU A 48 4.25 -0.01 0.19
C LEU A 48 5.60 0.14 0.90
N LEU A 49 5.88 -0.68 1.93
CA LEU A 49 7.19 -0.73 2.61
C LEU A 49 8.31 -1.20 1.66
N VAL A 50 8.01 -2.15 0.78
CA VAL A 50 8.96 -2.70 -0.21
C VAL A 50 9.39 -1.63 -1.24
N GLN A 51 8.49 -0.70 -1.62
CA GLN A 51 8.76 0.31 -2.66
C GLN A 51 10.02 1.16 -2.42
N PRO A 52 10.17 1.91 -1.31
CA PRO A 52 11.33 2.77 -1.08
C PRO A 52 12.62 1.95 -0.91
N VAL A 53 12.52 0.75 -0.35
CA VAL A 53 13.65 -0.18 -0.17
C VAL A 53 14.25 -0.58 -1.53
N LEU A 54 13.40 -0.92 -2.50
CA LEU A 54 13.81 -1.26 -3.86
C LEU A 54 14.26 -0.04 -4.67
N ALA A 55 13.59 1.09 -4.53
CA ALA A 55 13.92 2.31 -5.26
C ALA A 55 15.27 2.92 -4.82
N GLY A 56 15.55 2.88 -3.51
CA GLY A 56 16.79 3.39 -2.91
C GLY A 56 17.98 2.42 -3.01
N GLY A 57 17.76 1.15 -3.36
CA GLY A 57 18.82 0.16 -3.45
C GLY A 57 19.37 -0.26 -2.08
N TYR A 58 18.53 -0.26 -1.05
CA TYR A 58 18.94 -0.56 0.32
C TYR A 58 19.10 -2.06 0.61
N LEU A 59 18.60 -2.94 -0.28
CA LEU A 59 18.75 -4.40 -0.13
C LEU A 59 20.17 -4.86 -0.50
N PRO A 60 20.86 -5.58 0.39
CA PRO A 60 22.18 -6.12 0.09
C PRO A 60 22.13 -7.07 -1.09
N ARG A 61 23.13 -6.99 -1.97
CA ARG A 61 23.30 -7.89 -3.14
C ARG A 61 22.20 -7.80 -4.21
N VAL A 62 21.32 -6.80 -4.12
CA VAL A 62 20.38 -6.46 -5.20
C VAL A 62 20.94 -5.26 -5.96
N THR A 63 21.17 -5.41 -7.26
CA THR A 63 21.65 -4.30 -8.08
C THR A 63 20.57 -3.24 -8.24
N VAL A 64 20.94 -1.96 -8.34
CA VAL A 64 19.99 -0.84 -8.50
C VAL A 64 19.08 -1.04 -9.73
N LEU A 65 19.61 -1.60 -10.82
CA LEU A 65 18.84 -1.91 -12.02
C LEU A 65 17.77 -2.98 -11.76
N ARG A 66 18.13 -4.07 -11.08
CA ARG A 66 17.17 -5.11 -10.68
C ARG A 66 16.15 -4.55 -9.69
N GLY A 67 16.58 -3.79 -8.69
CA GLY A 67 15.70 -3.10 -7.73
C GLY A 67 14.65 -2.24 -8.42
N ARG A 68 15.05 -1.41 -9.39
CA ARG A 68 14.12 -0.59 -10.19
C ARG A 68 13.15 -1.41 -11.04
N ARG A 69 13.54 -2.58 -11.52
CA ARG A 69 12.64 -3.49 -12.27
C ARG A 69 11.61 -4.10 -11.34
N ILE A 70 12.04 -4.61 -10.19
CA ILE A 70 11.18 -5.21 -9.17
C ILE A 70 10.22 -4.14 -8.61
N HIS A 71 10.70 -2.93 -8.32
CA HIS A 71 9.90 -1.78 -7.88
C HIS A 71 8.71 -1.51 -8.80
N ARG A 72 8.89 -1.58 -10.13
CA ARG A 72 7.77 -1.38 -11.08
C ARG A 72 6.73 -2.50 -10.99
N TRP A 73 7.17 -3.75 -10.91
CA TRP A 73 6.28 -4.90 -10.79
C TRP A 73 5.54 -4.92 -9.45
N THR A 74 6.25 -4.69 -8.35
CA THR A 74 5.61 -4.57 -7.03
C THR A 74 4.73 -3.33 -6.94
N GLY A 75 5.04 -2.28 -7.71
CA GLY A 75 4.19 -1.08 -7.83
C GLY A 75 2.87 -1.38 -8.54
N ALA A 76 2.91 -2.15 -9.64
CA ALA A 76 1.69 -2.64 -10.29
C ALA A 76 0.90 -3.57 -9.35
N ALA A 77 1.57 -4.47 -8.63
CA ALA A 77 0.94 -5.33 -7.63
C ALA A 77 0.29 -4.52 -6.50
N LEU A 78 0.91 -3.44 -6.04
CA LEU A 78 0.36 -2.54 -5.03
C LEU A 78 -0.94 -1.87 -5.52
N VAL A 79 -0.94 -1.37 -6.75
CA VAL A 79 -2.15 -0.80 -7.37
C VAL A 79 -3.26 -1.85 -7.45
N CYS A 80 -2.94 -3.06 -7.91
CA CYS A 80 -3.91 -4.16 -7.95
C CYS A 80 -4.45 -4.53 -6.56
N ALA A 81 -3.58 -4.58 -5.55
CA ALA A 81 -3.98 -4.88 -4.17
C ALA A 81 -4.97 -3.83 -3.63
N VAL A 82 -4.73 -2.55 -3.89
CA VAL A 82 -5.66 -1.47 -3.50
C VAL A 82 -6.99 -1.57 -4.26
N ILE A 83 -6.97 -1.87 -5.56
CA ILE A 83 -8.20 -2.10 -6.34
C ILE A 83 -9.01 -3.26 -5.74
N LEU A 84 -8.36 -4.40 -5.44
CA LEU A 84 -9.02 -5.57 -4.86
C LEU A 84 -9.56 -5.28 -3.45
N HIS A 85 -8.81 -4.53 -2.64
CA HIS A 85 -9.25 -4.07 -1.32
C HIS A 85 -10.54 -3.26 -1.43
N VAL A 86 -10.53 -2.21 -2.27
CA VAL A 86 -11.68 -1.31 -2.45
C VAL A 86 -12.86 -2.01 -3.10
N ALA A 87 -12.65 -2.84 -4.11
CA ALA A 87 -13.70 -3.60 -4.77
C ALA A 87 -14.33 -4.64 -3.84
N GLY A 88 -13.51 -5.33 -3.04
CA GLY A 88 -14.01 -6.27 -2.04
C GLY A 88 -14.86 -5.58 -0.98
N LEU A 89 -14.41 -4.43 -0.47
CA LEU A 89 -15.19 -3.60 0.45
C LEU A 89 -16.48 -3.08 -0.19
N TRP A 90 -16.45 -2.69 -1.46
CA TRP A 90 -17.64 -2.27 -2.20
C TRP A 90 -18.69 -3.37 -2.29
N ILE A 91 -18.26 -4.61 -2.49
CA ILE A 91 -19.19 -5.76 -2.54
C ILE A 91 -19.80 -6.03 -1.17
N THR A 92 -19.02 -5.91 -0.09
CA THR A 92 -19.47 -6.27 1.25
C THR A 92 -20.24 -5.15 1.96
N SER A 93 -19.91 -3.89 1.66
CA SER A 93 -20.52 -2.69 2.27
C SER A 93 -20.57 -1.51 1.29
N PRO A 94 -21.43 -1.57 0.24
CA PRO A 94 -21.55 -0.50 -0.74
C PRO A 94 -21.87 0.88 -0.15
N PRO A 95 -22.81 1.03 0.81
CA PRO A 95 -23.12 2.35 1.40
C PRO A 95 -21.90 3.00 2.06
N ASP A 96 -21.16 2.23 2.88
CA ASP A 96 -19.95 2.72 3.56
C ASP A 96 -18.89 3.19 2.55
N MET A 97 -18.75 2.49 1.43
CA MET A 97 -17.84 2.88 0.38
C MET A 97 -18.26 4.15 -0.35
N ILE A 98 -19.56 4.32 -0.61
CA ILE A 98 -20.11 5.55 -1.18
C ILE A 98 -19.83 6.71 -0.22
N ASP A 99 -20.11 6.55 1.07
CA ASP A 99 -19.89 7.58 2.08
C ASP A 99 -18.41 7.91 2.25
N ALA A 100 -17.51 6.91 2.19
CA ALA A 100 -16.07 7.14 2.20
C ALA A 100 -15.60 7.95 0.99
N LEU A 101 -16.01 7.55 -0.23
CA LEU A 101 -15.61 8.24 -1.46
C LEU A 101 -16.17 9.66 -1.58
N LEU A 102 -17.35 9.91 -1.00
CA LEU A 102 -17.97 11.22 -0.93
C LEU A 102 -17.51 12.05 0.29
N PHE A 103 -16.58 11.53 1.11
CA PHE A 103 -16.11 12.15 2.34
C PHE A 103 -17.24 12.51 3.33
N ARG A 104 -18.30 11.68 3.36
CA ARG A 104 -19.44 11.77 4.29
C ARG A 104 -19.37 10.74 5.42
N SER A 105 -18.47 9.75 5.30
CA SER A 105 -18.31 8.72 6.31
C SER A 105 -17.97 9.34 7.67
N PRO A 106 -18.62 8.89 8.77
CA PRO A 106 -18.28 9.32 10.11
C PRO A 106 -16.92 8.77 10.59
N THR A 107 -16.32 7.82 9.87
CA THR A 107 -15.07 7.17 10.29
C THR A 107 -13.83 7.94 9.79
N PRO A 108 -12.99 8.49 10.69
CA PRO A 108 -11.83 9.29 10.26
C PRO A 108 -10.81 8.52 9.43
N PHE A 109 -10.65 7.21 9.68
CA PHE A 109 -9.72 6.37 8.92
C PHE A 109 -10.08 6.34 7.42
N SER A 110 -11.36 6.37 7.05
CA SER A 110 -11.81 6.23 5.66
C SER A 110 -11.34 7.40 4.79
N VAL A 111 -11.32 8.63 5.33
CA VAL A 111 -10.82 9.84 4.66
C VAL A 111 -9.37 9.65 4.22
N TRP A 112 -8.52 9.18 5.14
CA TRP A 112 -7.11 8.96 4.88
C TRP A 112 -6.87 7.82 3.89
N GLY A 113 -7.69 6.77 3.94
CA GLY A 113 -7.66 5.67 2.98
C GLY A 113 -7.97 6.14 1.56
N VAL A 114 -9.02 6.94 1.38
CA VAL A 114 -9.41 7.51 0.08
C VAL A 114 -8.36 8.47 -0.46
N VAL A 115 -7.82 9.35 0.38
CA VAL A 115 -6.73 10.27 -0.02
C VAL A 115 -5.48 9.49 -0.46
N ALA A 116 -5.07 8.48 0.31
CA ALA A 116 -3.92 7.65 -0.02
C ALA A 116 -4.14 6.85 -1.32
N MET A 117 -5.34 6.31 -1.53
CA MET A 117 -5.71 5.61 -2.76
C MET A 117 -5.55 6.51 -4.00
N TRP A 118 -6.16 7.71 -3.97
CA TRP A 118 -6.05 8.64 -5.10
C TRP A 118 -4.63 9.12 -5.33
N ALA A 119 -3.86 9.39 -4.27
CA ALA A 119 -2.45 9.73 -4.38
C ALA A 119 -1.63 8.58 -5.00
N LEU A 120 -1.94 7.32 -4.68
CA LEU A 120 -1.30 6.14 -5.26
C LEU A 120 -1.59 6.03 -6.75
N PHE A 121 -2.86 6.16 -7.15
CA PHE A 121 -3.24 6.12 -8.56
C PHE A 121 -2.60 7.28 -9.35
N ALA A 122 -2.57 8.48 -8.79
CA ALA A 122 -1.85 9.60 -9.38
C ALA A 122 -0.33 9.33 -9.49
N ALA A 123 0.29 8.75 -8.46
CA ALA A 123 1.72 8.40 -8.48
C ALA A 123 2.04 7.34 -9.54
N ALA A 124 1.15 6.35 -9.69
CA ALA A 124 1.26 5.31 -10.71
C ALA A 124 1.08 5.87 -12.12
N LEU A 125 0.08 6.73 -12.33
CA LEU A 125 -0.16 7.41 -13.59
C LEU A 125 1.03 8.28 -13.99
N LEU A 126 1.54 9.08 -13.05
CA LEU A 126 2.73 9.89 -13.26
C LEU A 126 3.92 9.01 -13.68
N ALA A 127 4.05 7.80 -13.09
CA ALA A 127 5.12 6.85 -13.43
C ALA A 127 5.05 6.33 -14.85
N LEU A 128 3.84 6.19 -15.42
CA LEU A 128 3.65 5.87 -16.83
C LEU A 128 4.12 7.02 -17.74
N PHE A 129 3.84 8.27 -17.35
CA PHE A 129 4.22 9.46 -18.12
C PHE A 129 5.64 9.99 -17.84
N ARG A 130 6.43 9.30 -17.02
CA ARG A 130 7.78 9.76 -16.61
C ARG A 130 8.70 10.16 -17.76
N ALA A 131 8.56 9.54 -18.94
CA ALA A 131 9.39 9.82 -20.12
C ALA A 131 9.10 11.20 -20.74
N HIS A 132 7.91 11.74 -20.50
CA HIS A 132 7.45 13.03 -21.03
C HIS A 132 7.67 14.19 -20.05
N LEU A 133 8.20 13.91 -18.85
CA LEU A 133 8.35 14.89 -17.79
C LEU A 133 9.83 15.24 -17.58
N ARG A 134 10.10 16.51 -17.27
CA ARG A 134 11.43 16.92 -16.82
C ARG A 134 11.80 16.14 -15.55
N PRO A 135 13.04 15.61 -15.41
CA PRO A 135 13.42 14.77 -14.27
C PRO A 135 13.18 15.40 -12.89
N ARG A 136 13.30 16.74 -12.79
CA ARG A 136 13.01 17.49 -11.57
C ARG A 136 11.53 17.45 -11.19
N HIS A 137 10.63 17.75 -12.14
CA HIS A 137 9.19 17.72 -11.90
C HIS A 137 8.69 16.31 -11.64
N TRP A 138 9.23 15.32 -12.36
CA TRP A 138 8.97 13.90 -12.10
C TRP A 138 9.33 13.51 -10.66
N ARG A 139 10.56 13.80 -10.20
CA ARG A 139 11.00 13.43 -8.85
C ARG A 139 10.19 14.13 -7.76
N LEU A 140 9.91 15.43 -7.92
CA LEU A 140 9.12 16.17 -6.95
C LEU A 140 7.67 15.68 -6.91
N GLY A 141 7.00 15.61 -8.06
CA GLY A 141 5.61 15.17 -8.13
C GLY A 141 5.42 13.74 -7.63
N HIS A 142 6.25 12.80 -8.09
CA HIS A 142 6.15 11.41 -7.65
C HIS A 142 6.50 11.27 -6.16
N GLY A 143 7.56 11.96 -5.70
CA GLY A 143 7.97 11.94 -4.29
C GLY A 143 6.89 12.51 -3.36
N SER A 144 6.30 13.65 -3.71
CA SER A 144 5.22 14.26 -2.92
C SER A 144 3.98 13.36 -2.85
N LEU A 145 3.57 12.77 -3.99
CA LEU A 145 2.44 11.84 -4.00
C LEU A 145 2.74 10.60 -3.15
N VAL A 146 3.93 10.00 -3.27
CA VAL A 146 4.33 8.86 -2.44
C VAL A 146 4.34 9.20 -0.95
N MET A 147 4.75 10.41 -0.57
CA MET A 147 4.66 10.85 0.83
C MET A 147 3.21 10.91 1.34
N ILE A 148 2.28 11.41 0.51
CA ILE A 148 0.84 11.41 0.83
C ILE A 148 0.32 9.98 0.98
N VAL A 149 0.71 9.07 0.08
CA VAL A 149 0.34 7.65 0.17
C VAL A 149 0.85 7.05 1.48
N VAL A 150 2.13 7.21 1.81
CA VAL A 150 2.72 6.61 3.02
C VAL A 150 2.07 7.16 4.29
N LEU A 151 1.98 8.48 4.44
CA LEU A 151 1.39 9.09 5.63
C LEU A 151 -0.10 8.78 5.74
N GLY A 152 -0.85 8.91 4.64
CA GLY A 152 -2.27 8.60 4.60
C GLY A 152 -2.56 7.13 4.90
N SER A 153 -1.79 6.19 4.35
CA SER A 153 -1.94 4.76 4.63
C SER A 153 -1.59 4.40 6.08
N VAL A 154 -0.56 5.02 6.67
CA VAL A 154 -0.23 4.81 8.09
C VAL A 154 -1.34 5.35 8.99
N ILE A 155 -1.81 6.58 8.77
CA ILE A 155 -2.90 7.16 9.56
C ILE A 155 -4.18 6.35 9.39
N HIS A 156 -4.51 5.96 8.15
CA HIS A 156 -5.62 5.07 7.85
C HIS A 156 -5.53 3.78 8.67
N ALA A 157 -4.38 3.08 8.65
CA ALA A 157 -4.21 1.82 9.35
C ALA A 157 -4.24 1.96 10.88
N VAL A 158 -3.64 3.01 11.44
CA VAL A 158 -3.59 3.25 12.90
C VAL A 158 -4.97 3.62 13.46
N LEU A 159 -5.80 4.30 12.68
CA LEU A 159 -7.16 4.68 13.07
C LEU A 159 -8.20 3.57 12.88
N ILE A 160 -7.81 2.41 12.33
CA ILE A 160 -8.71 1.26 12.27
C ILE A 160 -8.77 0.67 13.68
N GLU A 161 -9.94 0.82 14.30
CA GLU A 161 -10.28 0.19 15.57
C GLU A 161 -11.16 -1.05 15.32
N GLY A 162 -10.83 -2.14 15.99
CA GLY A 162 -11.47 -3.44 15.79
C GLY A 162 -10.52 -4.58 16.05
#